data_AF-A2RW94-F1
#
_entry.id   AF-A2RW94-F1
#
_cell.length_a   1.000
_cell.length_b   1.000
_cell.length_c   1.000
_cell.angle_alpha   90.00
_cell.angle_beta   90.00
_cell.angle_gamma   90.00
#
_symmetry.space_group_name_H-M   'P 1'
#
loop_
_entity.id
_entity.type
_entity.pdbx_description
1 polymer ?
#
loop_
_entity_poly.entity_id
_entity_poly.type
_entity_poly.pdbx_seq_one_letter_code
_entity_poly.pdbx_strand_id
1 'polypeptide(L)'
;MMTDDVQAPHRPPLAADEAARADEAAAEPASAPAEAPVETSAAAPVRAAAAAAAAAGAGELRALFSRCGWFNTLAPEHQALVVAQSHAEYRDAGDWVARRQAPSEYWIGVHRGLVKLAIYNASGRGCTFSGVPSGGWFGEGSVIKRELRKYDVIAIQRSLVLFVPSATFHALLDSNLPFTGFVIRQLNNRMGEFIASIQNSRLLDVNARVAQSLAQLFNPDLYPDTGATLAISQEELGMLVGVSRQRINQALQHLERLGAVRLAYNQIDVLDLPKLAAFGMEQI
;
A
#
# COMPACT_ATOMS: atom_id res chain seq x y z
N MET A 1 -8.52 62.78 -5.29
CA MET A 1 -7.09 63.16 -5.31
C MET A 1 -6.31 61.87 -5.10
N MET A 2 -5.71 61.26 -6.12
CA MET A 2 -5.56 61.68 -7.53
C MET A 2 -5.66 60.43 -8.44
N THR A 3 -6.09 60.59 -9.68
CA THR A 3 -6.30 59.53 -10.69
C THR A 3 -5.03 59.27 -11.51
N ASP A 4 -5.21 58.45 -12.56
CA ASP A 4 -4.38 58.23 -13.76
C ASP A 4 -3.80 56.80 -13.74
N ASP A 5 -4.26 55.82 -14.55
CA ASP A 5 -4.74 55.80 -15.95
C ASP A 5 -3.68 56.24 -16.98
N VAL A 6 -3.89 55.89 -18.25
CA VAL A 6 -3.07 56.15 -19.45
C VAL A 6 -2.20 54.96 -19.96
N GLN A 7 -2.87 54.08 -20.71
CA GLN A 7 -2.72 53.94 -22.18
C GLN A 7 -1.65 53.03 -22.81
N ALA A 8 -2.12 52.05 -23.59
CA ALA A 8 -1.42 51.43 -24.73
C ALA A 8 -1.75 52.20 -26.04
N PRO A 9 -0.85 52.21 -27.04
CA PRO A 9 -1.04 51.46 -28.29
C PRO A 9 0.33 50.90 -28.84
N HIS A 10 0.50 50.16 -29.95
CA HIS A 10 -0.14 50.19 -31.28
C HIS A 10 0.10 48.88 -32.08
N ARG A 11 -0.85 48.56 -32.99
CA ARG A 11 -0.74 47.73 -34.23
C ARG A 11 -1.33 48.60 -35.38
N PRO A 12 -1.48 48.16 -36.66
CA PRO A 12 -1.01 46.95 -37.33
C PRO A 12 0.15 47.29 -38.32
N PRO A 13 0.11 47.21 -39.69
CA PRO A 13 -0.92 46.78 -40.65
C PRO A 13 -0.75 45.29 -41.09
N LEU A 14 -1.40 44.91 -42.20
CA LEU A 14 -1.10 43.75 -43.06
C LEU A 14 -0.80 44.28 -44.48
N ALA A 15 -0.19 43.45 -45.33
CA ALA A 15 -0.40 43.49 -46.77
C ALA A 15 -0.42 42.04 -47.31
N ALA A 16 -1.35 41.77 -48.23
CA ALA A 16 -1.43 40.53 -48.99
C ALA A 16 -1.02 40.81 -50.44
N ASP A 17 -0.70 39.78 -51.21
CA ASP A 17 -1.17 39.74 -52.60
C ASP A 17 -1.34 38.30 -53.12
N GLU A 18 -2.32 38.17 -54.01
CA GLU A 18 -2.65 37.04 -54.88
C GLU A 18 -1.78 37.15 -56.17
N ALA A 19 -1.77 36.28 -57.20
CA ALA A 19 -2.14 34.88 -57.44
C ALA A 19 -1.44 34.45 -58.75
N ALA A 20 -1.34 33.15 -59.04
CA ALA A 20 -1.28 32.63 -60.42
C ALA A 20 -1.68 31.15 -60.48
N ARG A 21 -2.37 30.76 -61.56
CA ARG A 21 -2.83 29.40 -61.89
C ARG A 21 -2.23 28.95 -63.22
N ALA A 22 -2.46 27.66 -63.53
CA ALA A 22 -2.18 26.93 -64.77
C ALA A 22 -0.74 26.40 -64.89
N ASP A 23 -0.43 25.11 -65.03
CA ASP A 23 -1.04 23.94 -65.72
C ASP A 23 -0.23 23.59 -66.97
N GLU A 24 0.60 22.55 -66.89
CA GLU A 24 1.12 21.82 -68.06
C GLU A 24 1.49 20.37 -67.67
N ALA A 25 1.56 19.49 -68.66
CA ALA A 25 1.22 18.06 -68.51
C ALA A 25 2.40 17.07 -68.49
N ALA A 26 2.02 15.82 -68.16
CA ALA A 26 2.61 14.55 -68.62
C ALA A 26 3.98 14.08 -68.09
N ALA A 27 3.94 13.01 -67.29
CA ALA A 27 4.65 11.74 -67.58
C ALA A 27 4.17 10.60 -66.65
N GLU A 28 3.57 9.54 -67.20
CA GLU A 28 3.54 8.23 -66.53
C GLU A 28 4.93 7.56 -66.62
N PRO A 29 5.24 6.65 -65.68
CA PRO A 29 5.55 5.31 -66.20
C PRO A 29 4.98 4.15 -65.35
N ALA A 30 4.48 3.15 -66.10
CA ALA A 30 4.54 1.70 -65.86
C ALA A 30 4.21 1.14 -64.46
N SER A 31 3.12 0.37 -64.41
CA SER A 31 2.75 -0.51 -63.30
C SER A 31 3.76 -1.64 -63.05
N ALA A 32 4.27 -1.72 -61.82
CA ALA A 32 4.84 -2.94 -61.26
C ALA A 32 3.74 -3.75 -60.54
N PRO A 33 3.79 -5.10 -60.51
CA PRO A 33 2.78 -5.91 -59.85
C PRO A 33 2.83 -5.74 -58.33
N ALA A 34 1.66 -5.64 -57.70
CA ALA A 34 1.55 -5.59 -56.25
C ALA A 34 1.84 -6.97 -55.64
N GLU A 35 2.99 -7.11 -54.98
CA GLU A 35 3.22 -8.23 -54.07
C GLU A 35 2.26 -8.11 -52.88
N ALA A 36 1.42 -9.14 -52.68
CA ALA A 36 0.61 -9.23 -51.48
C ALA A 36 1.52 -9.40 -50.25
N PRO A 37 1.30 -8.66 -49.14
CA PRO A 37 2.10 -8.83 -47.95
C PRO A 37 1.87 -10.23 -47.38
N VAL A 38 2.92 -11.05 -47.41
CA VAL A 38 2.94 -12.34 -46.71
C VAL A 38 2.91 -12.04 -45.21
N GLU A 39 1.74 -12.12 -44.59
CA GLU A 39 1.57 -12.06 -43.14
C GLU A 39 2.39 -13.18 -42.49
N THR A 40 3.60 -12.84 -42.07
CA THR A 40 4.51 -13.80 -41.47
C THR A 40 3.99 -14.09 -40.07
N SER A 41 3.36 -15.26 -39.88
CA SER A 41 2.70 -15.69 -38.65
C SER A 41 3.69 -16.03 -37.52
N ALA A 42 4.46 -15.04 -37.09
CA ALA A 42 5.38 -15.11 -35.95
C ALA A 42 4.80 -14.46 -34.67
N ALA A 43 3.78 -13.60 -34.80
CA ALA A 43 3.17 -12.90 -33.68
C ALA A 43 2.19 -13.77 -32.85
N ALA A 44 1.60 -14.81 -33.45
CA ALA A 44 0.64 -15.69 -32.79
C ALA A 44 1.22 -16.45 -31.56
N PRO A 45 2.37 -17.16 -31.65
CA PRO A 45 2.93 -17.89 -30.51
C PRO A 45 3.38 -16.97 -29.37
N VAL A 46 3.93 -15.79 -29.67
CA VAL A 46 4.36 -14.81 -28.66
C VAL A 46 3.15 -14.23 -27.92
N ARG A 47 2.06 -13.89 -28.64
CA ARG A 47 0.81 -13.43 -28.03
C ARG A 47 0.14 -14.52 -27.18
N ALA A 48 0.18 -15.77 -27.62
CA ALA A 48 -0.34 -16.91 -26.84
C ALA A 48 0.47 -17.14 -25.55
N ALA A 49 1.80 -17.07 -25.61
CA ALA A 49 2.67 -17.19 -24.43
C ALA A 49 2.48 -16.02 -23.45
N ALA A 50 2.37 -14.77 -23.95
CA ALA A 50 2.10 -13.61 -23.12
C ALA A 50 0.70 -13.67 -22.47
N ALA A 51 -0.32 -14.12 -23.21
CA ALA A 51 -1.66 -14.35 -22.66
C ALA A 51 -1.68 -15.47 -21.61
N ALA A 52 -0.93 -16.55 -21.82
CA ALA A 52 -0.79 -17.63 -20.85
C ALA A 52 -0.05 -17.18 -19.57
N ALA A 53 1.02 -16.39 -19.70
CA ALA A 53 1.74 -15.82 -18.56
C ALA A 53 0.87 -14.80 -17.79
N ALA A 54 0.11 -13.95 -18.50
CA ALA A 54 -0.85 -13.03 -17.88
C ALA A 54 -2.00 -13.78 -17.20
N ALA A 55 -2.51 -14.86 -17.78
CA ALA A 55 -3.53 -15.72 -17.17
C ALA A 55 -3.00 -16.46 -15.94
N ALA A 56 -1.76 -16.95 -15.97
CA ALA A 56 -1.10 -17.57 -14.83
C ALA A 56 -0.90 -16.55 -13.69
N GLY A 57 -0.38 -15.36 -14.00
CA GLY A 57 -0.24 -14.26 -13.04
C GLY A 57 -1.57 -13.78 -12.46
N ALA A 58 -2.63 -13.70 -13.27
CA ALA A 58 -3.98 -13.39 -12.80
C ALA A 58 -4.56 -14.51 -11.91
N GLY A 59 -4.25 -15.77 -12.19
CA GLY A 59 -4.61 -16.92 -11.35
C GLY A 59 -3.92 -16.90 -9.99
N GLU A 60 -2.61 -16.66 -9.98
CA GLU A 60 -1.81 -16.50 -8.75
C GLU A 60 -2.28 -15.29 -7.94
N LEU A 61 -2.44 -14.13 -8.57
CA LEU A 61 -2.92 -12.92 -7.92
C LEU A 61 -4.34 -13.08 -7.36
N ARG A 62 -5.23 -13.77 -8.07
CA ARG A 62 -6.55 -14.15 -7.55
C ARG A 62 -6.43 -15.04 -6.30
N ALA A 63 -5.53 -16.02 -6.29
CA ALA A 63 -5.30 -16.84 -5.09
C ALA A 63 -4.77 -16.02 -3.90
N LEU A 64 -3.91 -15.01 -4.15
CA LEU A 64 -3.46 -14.08 -3.11
C LEU A 64 -4.62 -13.24 -2.54
N PHE A 65 -5.47 -12.67 -3.41
CA PHE A 65 -6.64 -11.89 -3.01
C PHE A 65 -7.76 -12.71 -2.37
N SER A 66 -7.94 -13.98 -2.74
CA SER A 66 -8.92 -14.88 -2.11
C SER A 66 -8.66 -15.16 -0.63
N ARG A 67 -7.48 -14.82 -0.09
CA ARG A 67 -7.21 -14.82 1.35
C ARG A 67 -7.71 -13.54 2.05
N CYS A 68 -7.96 -12.45 1.32
CA CYS A 68 -8.45 -11.20 1.88
C CYS A 68 -9.98 -11.23 2.04
N GLY A 69 -10.48 -11.14 3.28
CA GLY A 69 -11.92 -11.22 3.57
C GLY A 69 -12.79 -10.23 2.78
N TRP A 70 -12.30 -9.00 2.58
CA TRP A 70 -13.01 -7.97 1.79
C TRP A 70 -13.18 -8.34 0.31
N PHE A 71 -12.22 -9.05 -0.29
CA PHE A 71 -12.27 -9.46 -1.70
C PHE A 71 -13.34 -10.53 -1.93
N ASN A 72 -13.49 -11.46 -0.98
CA ASN A 72 -14.49 -12.52 -1.04
C ASN A 72 -15.94 -11.99 -0.89
N THR A 73 -16.13 -10.78 -0.37
CA THR A 73 -17.44 -10.09 -0.32
C THR A 73 -17.78 -9.26 -1.56
N LEU A 74 -16.84 -9.13 -2.50
CA LEU A 74 -17.07 -8.42 -3.76
C LEU A 74 -17.90 -9.27 -4.73
N ALA A 75 -18.72 -8.59 -5.54
CA ALA A 75 -19.37 -9.20 -6.68
C ALA A 75 -18.34 -9.61 -7.77
N PRO A 76 -18.62 -10.61 -8.63
CA PRO A 76 -17.63 -11.22 -9.52
C PRO A 76 -16.92 -10.22 -10.46
N GLU A 77 -17.63 -9.23 -10.97
CA GLU A 77 -17.09 -8.16 -11.82
C GLU A 77 -16.11 -7.26 -11.06
N HIS A 78 -16.38 -6.98 -9.79
CA HIS A 78 -15.50 -6.22 -8.91
C HIS A 78 -14.25 -7.03 -8.52
N GLN A 79 -14.39 -8.34 -8.31
CA GLN A 79 -13.23 -9.23 -8.13
C GLN A 79 -12.35 -9.28 -9.39
N ALA A 80 -12.98 -9.36 -10.58
CA ALA A 80 -12.27 -9.35 -11.86
C ALA A 80 -11.52 -8.02 -12.06
N LEU A 81 -12.14 -6.89 -11.74
CA LEU A 81 -11.51 -5.57 -11.77
C LEU A 81 -10.26 -5.51 -10.86
N VAL A 82 -10.36 -5.97 -9.61
CA VAL A 82 -9.22 -6.01 -8.68
C VAL A 82 -8.07 -6.85 -9.23
N VAL A 83 -8.35 -8.07 -9.68
CA VAL A 83 -7.32 -8.99 -10.22
C VAL A 83 -6.70 -8.45 -11.52
N ALA A 84 -7.47 -7.73 -12.35
CA ALA A 84 -6.97 -7.17 -13.60
C ALA A 84 -6.13 -5.88 -13.45
N GLN A 85 -6.30 -5.14 -12.35
CA GLN A 85 -5.67 -3.83 -12.14
C GLN A 85 -4.60 -3.83 -11.04
N SER A 86 -4.64 -4.80 -10.13
CA SER A 86 -3.68 -4.91 -9.03
C SER A 86 -2.42 -5.68 -9.43
N HIS A 87 -1.40 -5.61 -8.58
CA HIS A 87 -0.20 -6.44 -8.68
C HIS A 87 0.30 -6.82 -7.28
N ALA A 88 1.25 -7.76 -7.23
CA ALA A 88 1.90 -8.22 -6.02
C ALA A 88 3.42 -8.20 -6.21
N GLU A 89 4.17 -7.80 -5.18
CA GLU A 89 5.63 -7.71 -5.25
C GLU A 89 6.28 -8.18 -3.95
N TYR A 90 7.46 -8.79 -4.08
CA TYR A 90 8.35 -9.01 -2.93
C TYR A 90 9.16 -7.75 -2.62
N ARG A 91 9.30 -7.46 -1.34
CA ARG A 91 10.14 -6.39 -0.78
C ARG A 91 10.99 -7.00 0.32
N ASP A 92 12.31 -6.86 0.22
CA ASP A 92 13.26 -7.40 1.19
C ASP A 92 13.38 -6.49 2.43
N ALA A 93 14.03 -6.99 3.48
CA ALA A 93 14.19 -6.24 4.73
C ALA A 93 14.97 -4.92 4.49
N GLY A 94 14.36 -3.79 4.81
CA GLY A 94 14.89 -2.45 4.55
C GLY A 94 14.34 -1.78 3.29
N ASP A 95 13.65 -2.51 2.40
CA ASP A 95 13.06 -1.94 1.19
C ASP A 95 11.94 -0.94 1.48
N TRP A 96 11.89 0.11 0.67
CA TRP A 96 10.79 1.08 0.69
C TRP A 96 9.63 0.53 -0.13
N VAL A 97 8.48 0.36 0.52
CA VAL A 97 7.21 -0.03 -0.10
C VAL A 97 6.47 1.20 -0.64
N ALA A 98 6.55 2.33 0.08
CA ALA A 98 6.05 3.61 -0.35
C ALA A 98 6.83 4.74 0.34
N ARG A 99 6.98 5.89 -0.34
CA ARG A 99 7.69 7.06 0.17
C ARG A 99 6.72 8.12 0.67
N ARG A 100 7.05 8.76 1.78
CA ARG A 100 6.39 9.99 2.25
C ARG A 100 6.48 11.07 1.18
N GLN A 101 5.41 11.87 1.03
CA GLN A 101 5.23 12.88 -0.01
C GLN A 101 5.16 12.36 -1.46
N ALA A 102 5.24 11.04 -1.70
CA ALA A 102 4.85 10.48 -3.00
C ALA A 102 3.32 10.54 -3.19
N PRO A 103 2.82 10.51 -4.43
CA PRO A 103 1.41 10.30 -4.74
C PRO A 103 0.85 9.02 -4.11
N SER A 104 -0.43 9.03 -3.76
CA SER A 104 -1.12 7.86 -3.17
C SER A 104 -1.81 7.02 -4.24
N GLU A 105 -1.00 6.45 -5.13
CA GLU A 105 -1.45 5.69 -6.30
C GLU A 105 -2.08 4.33 -5.93
N TYR A 106 -1.80 3.80 -4.74
CA TYR A 106 -2.21 2.46 -4.32
C TYR A 106 -2.70 2.43 -2.87
N TRP A 107 -3.79 1.71 -2.63
CA TRP A 107 -4.09 1.12 -1.33
C TRP A 107 -3.28 -0.18 -1.19
N ILE A 108 -2.68 -0.42 -0.01
CA ILE A 108 -1.62 -1.43 0.14
C ILE A 108 -1.98 -2.44 1.22
N GLY A 109 -1.73 -3.73 0.92
CA GLY A 109 -1.93 -4.86 1.83
C GLY A 109 -0.67 -5.70 1.99
N VAL A 110 -0.44 -6.25 3.18
CA VAL A 110 0.66 -7.20 3.45
C VAL A 110 0.09 -8.61 3.39
N HIS A 111 0.42 -9.38 2.35
CA HIS A 111 -0.04 -10.78 2.24
C HIS A 111 0.80 -11.74 3.10
N ARG A 112 2.12 -11.46 3.19
CA ARG A 112 3.06 -12.17 4.06
C ARG A 112 4.16 -11.20 4.51
N GLY A 113 4.65 -11.38 5.73
CA GLY A 113 5.73 -10.57 6.30
C GLY A 113 5.19 -9.47 7.21
N LEU A 114 5.95 -8.39 7.33
CA LEU A 114 5.70 -7.28 8.25
C LEU A 114 6.39 -6.01 7.71
N VAL A 115 5.61 -4.93 7.60
CA VAL A 115 6.10 -3.59 7.24
C VAL A 115 5.88 -2.63 8.41
N LYS A 116 6.60 -1.51 8.45
CA LYS A 116 6.37 -0.43 9.42
C LYS A 116 5.97 0.86 8.71
N LEU A 117 5.08 1.60 9.35
CA LEU A 117 4.69 2.96 8.98
C LEU A 117 5.53 3.92 9.82
N ALA A 118 6.36 4.76 9.20
CA ALA A 118 7.31 5.61 9.92
C ALA A 118 7.50 6.98 9.28
N ILE A 119 8.05 7.93 10.04
CA ILE A 119 8.58 9.19 9.51
C ILE A 119 10.01 9.35 10.01
N TYR A 120 10.90 9.81 9.13
CA TYR A 120 12.25 10.22 9.46
C TYR A 120 12.42 11.74 9.23
N ASN A 121 13.23 12.40 10.07
CA ASN A 121 13.69 13.76 9.83
C ASN A 121 15.01 13.77 9.02
N ALA A 122 15.49 14.95 8.66
CA ALA A 122 16.75 15.12 7.92
C ALA A 122 18.00 14.60 8.66
N SER A 123 17.95 14.43 9.99
CA SER A 123 19.04 13.85 10.79
C SER A 123 18.92 12.33 10.98
N GLY A 124 18.04 11.66 10.22
CA GLY A 124 17.79 10.22 10.33
C GLY A 124 17.04 9.78 11.60
N ARG A 125 16.66 10.71 12.48
CA ARG A 125 15.85 10.41 13.67
C ARG A 125 14.41 10.18 13.25
N GLY A 126 13.91 8.98 13.51
CA GLY A 126 12.57 8.57 13.11
C GLY A 126 11.61 8.30 14.26
N CYS A 127 10.34 8.18 13.89
CA CYS A 127 9.24 7.70 14.73
C CYS A 127 8.50 6.62 13.93
N THR A 128 8.36 5.43 14.50
CA THR A 128 7.45 4.39 13.98
C THR A 128 6.06 4.64 14.56
N PHE A 129 5.04 4.66 13.71
CA PHE A 129 3.65 4.84 14.09
C PHE A 129 2.93 3.51 14.38
N SER A 130 3.19 2.50 13.56
CA SER A 130 2.56 1.18 13.64
C SER A 130 3.36 0.16 12.82
N GLY A 131 3.27 -1.10 13.21
CA GLY A 131 3.65 -2.25 12.39
C GLY A 131 2.41 -2.85 11.73
N VAL A 132 2.51 -3.25 10.47
CA VAL A 132 1.43 -3.92 9.74
C VAL A 132 1.89 -5.33 9.38
N PRO A 133 1.48 -6.35 10.16
CA PRO A 133 1.75 -7.75 9.88
C PRO A 133 0.85 -8.28 8.75
N SER A 134 0.96 -9.59 8.50
CA SER A 134 0.23 -10.29 7.44
C SER A 134 -1.30 -10.18 7.60
N GLY A 135 -2.00 -10.05 6.48
CA GLY A 135 -3.44 -9.75 6.40
C GLY A 135 -3.76 -8.26 6.55
N GLY A 136 -2.79 -7.44 6.98
CA GLY A 136 -2.98 -6.02 7.26
C GLY A 136 -3.07 -5.12 6.03
N TRP A 137 -4.07 -4.24 6.02
CA TRP A 137 -4.28 -3.21 5.01
C TRP A 137 -4.13 -1.79 5.58
N PHE A 138 -3.59 -0.88 4.76
CA PHE A 138 -3.26 0.49 5.17
C PHE A 138 -3.14 1.48 4.00
N GLY A 139 -3.13 2.78 4.32
CA GLY A 139 -2.92 3.88 3.39
C GLY A 139 -4.22 4.50 2.83
N GLU A 140 -5.37 3.89 3.14
CA GLU A 140 -6.71 4.35 2.77
C GLU A 140 -6.94 5.84 3.09
N GLY A 141 -6.48 6.33 4.23
CA GLY A 141 -6.65 7.74 4.61
C GLY A 141 -6.02 8.77 3.66
N SER A 142 -4.94 8.41 2.95
CA SER A 142 -4.38 9.27 1.88
C SER A 142 -5.03 9.02 0.52
N VAL A 143 -5.42 7.78 0.22
CA VAL A 143 -6.12 7.41 -1.03
C VAL A 143 -7.49 8.09 -1.10
N ILE A 144 -8.33 7.93 -0.06
CA ILE A 144 -9.68 8.52 0.04
C ILE A 144 -9.65 10.04 -0.21
N LYS A 145 -8.69 10.73 0.40
CA LYS A 145 -8.55 12.19 0.31
C LYS A 145 -7.77 12.66 -0.93
N ARG A 146 -7.25 11.74 -1.76
CA ARG A 146 -6.38 12.01 -2.91
C ARG A 146 -5.17 12.88 -2.55
N GLU A 147 -4.61 12.66 -1.35
CA GLU A 147 -3.48 13.40 -0.80
C GLU A 147 -2.17 12.62 -0.96
N LEU A 148 -1.03 13.32 -0.90
CA LEU A 148 0.29 12.70 -0.80
C LEU A 148 0.42 11.83 0.48
N ARG A 149 1.29 10.81 0.41
CA ARG A 149 1.62 9.93 1.54
C ARG A 149 2.13 10.72 2.75
N LYS A 150 1.51 10.52 3.92
CA LYS A 150 1.89 11.21 5.17
C LYS A 150 3.11 10.63 5.87
N TYR A 151 3.36 9.34 5.65
CA TYR A 151 4.46 8.56 6.22
C TYR A 151 5.14 7.71 5.13
N ASP A 152 6.33 7.25 5.46
CA ASP A 152 7.07 6.23 4.74
C ASP A 152 6.60 4.83 5.15
N VAL A 153 6.79 3.87 4.26
CA VAL A 153 6.43 2.46 4.46
C VAL A 153 7.65 1.62 4.11
N ILE A 154 8.17 0.88 5.09
CA ILE A 154 9.41 0.10 4.96
C ILE A 154 9.16 -1.34 5.39
N ALA A 155 9.57 -2.31 4.58
CA ALA A 155 9.55 -3.72 4.96
C ALA A 155 10.60 -3.97 6.05
N ILE A 156 10.22 -4.60 7.17
CA ILE A 156 11.20 -4.93 8.23
C ILE A 156 11.74 -6.35 8.10
N GLN A 157 10.95 -7.24 7.51
CA GLN A 157 11.35 -8.55 7.01
C GLN A 157 10.91 -8.71 5.54
N ARG A 158 11.42 -9.74 4.84
CA ARG A 158 10.99 -10.05 3.47
C ARG A 158 9.47 -10.24 3.43
N SER A 159 8.79 -9.38 2.67
CA SER A 159 7.34 -9.25 2.66
C SER A 159 6.79 -9.39 1.24
N LEU A 160 5.63 -10.03 1.10
CA LEU A 160 4.83 -10.04 -0.12
C LEU A 160 3.72 -9.01 0.03
N VAL A 161 3.76 -7.98 -0.80
CA VAL A 161 2.90 -6.80 -0.72
C VAL A 161 1.94 -6.78 -1.90
N LEU A 162 0.67 -6.46 -1.64
CA LEU A 162 -0.40 -6.30 -2.63
C LEU A 162 -0.67 -4.81 -2.85
N PHE A 163 -0.83 -4.41 -4.11
CA PHE A 163 -1.08 -3.02 -4.50
C PHE A 163 -2.39 -2.93 -5.30
N VAL A 164 -3.40 -2.27 -4.73
CA VAL A 164 -4.69 -2.00 -5.38
C VAL A 164 -4.69 -0.54 -5.84
N PRO A 165 -4.81 -0.23 -7.14
CA PRO A 165 -4.79 1.15 -7.64
C PRO A 165 -5.88 2.01 -6.99
N SER A 166 -5.57 3.29 -6.75
CA SER A 166 -6.49 4.26 -6.14
C SER A 166 -7.80 4.39 -6.92
N ALA A 167 -7.75 4.34 -8.25
CA ALA A 167 -8.93 4.32 -9.11
C ALA A 167 -9.82 3.08 -8.88
N THR A 168 -9.21 1.89 -8.75
CA THR A 168 -9.93 0.65 -8.40
C THR A 168 -10.51 0.72 -7.01
N PHE A 169 -9.75 1.20 -6.02
CA PHE A 169 -10.21 1.41 -4.65
C PHE A 169 -11.42 2.36 -4.59
N HIS A 170 -11.38 3.49 -5.31
CA HIS A 170 -12.50 4.42 -5.40
C HIS A 170 -13.72 3.79 -6.08
N ALA A 171 -13.53 3.09 -7.20
CA ALA A 171 -14.63 2.39 -7.87
C ALA A 171 -15.37 1.44 -6.92
N LEU A 172 -14.62 0.62 -6.14
CA LEU A 172 -15.21 -0.26 -5.12
C LEU A 172 -15.92 0.51 -4.00
N LEU A 173 -15.35 1.64 -3.56
CA LEU A 173 -15.93 2.47 -2.49
C LEU A 173 -17.26 3.13 -2.91
N ASP A 174 -17.37 3.47 -4.19
CA ASP A 174 -18.55 4.11 -4.78
C ASP A 174 -19.65 3.08 -5.16
N SER A 175 -19.28 1.82 -5.48
CA SER A 175 -20.21 0.81 -6.02
C SER A 175 -20.51 -0.39 -5.11
N ASN A 176 -19.70 -0.69 -4.09
CA ASN A 176 -19.78 -1.93 -3.32
C ASN A 176 -19.95 -1.68 -1.81
N LEU A 177 -21.19 -1.73 -1.33
CA LEU A 177 -21.51 -1.51 0.09
C LEU A 177 -20.75 -2.42 1.09
N PRO A 178 -20.53 -3.73 0.83
CA PRO A 178 -19.68 -4.56 1.68
C PRO A 178 -18.24 -4.02 1.84
N PHE A 179 -17.62 -3.60 0.74
CA PHE A 179 -16.28 -3.00 0.73
C PHE A 179 -16.25 -1.66 1.47
N THR A 180 -17.23 -0.78 1.22
CA THR A 180 -17.34 0.51 1.93
C THR A 180 -17.51 0.31 3.43
N GLY A 181 -18.35 -0.65 3.85
CA GLY A 181 -18.48 -1.04 5.25
C GLY A 181 -17.19 -1.62 5.84
N PHE A 182 -16.41 -2.38 5.07
CA PHE A 182 -15.08 -2.85 5.48
C PHE A 182 -14.10 -1.70 5.69
N VAL A 183 -13.99 -0.76 4.74
CA VAL A 183 -13.10 0.42 4.86
C VAL A 183 -13.46 1.29 6.07
N ILE A 184 -14.75 1.48 6.36
CA ILE A 184 -15.22 2.21 7.54
C ILE A 184 -14.78 1.52 8.84
N ARG A 185 -14.92 0.18 8.94
CA ARG A 185 -14.43 -0.59 10.10
C ARG A 185 -12.92 -0.52 10.24
N GLN A 186 -12.18 -0.67 9.13
CA GLN A 186 -10.71 -0.56 9.11
C GLN A 186 -10.26 0.80 9.68
N LEU A 187 -10.88 1.90 9.24
CA LEU A 187 -10.61 3.25 9.73
C LEU A 187 -10.95 3.43 11.22
N ASN A 188 -12.08 2.89 11.67
CA ASN A 188 -12.50 2.99 13.08
C ASN A 188 -11.54 2.24 14.01
N ASN A 189 -11.21 0.99 13.69
CA ASN A 189 -10.27 0.18 14.46
C ASN A 189 -8.86 0.78 14.45
N ARG A 190 -8.42 1.32 13.31
CA ARG A 190 -7.14 2.05 13.20
C ARG A 190 -7.11 3.32 14.07
N MET A 191 -8.22 4.05 14.15
CA MET A 191 -8.34 5.20 15.07
C MET A 191 -8.23 4.76 16.53
N GLY A 192 -8.84 3.63 16.89
CA GLY A 192 -8.71 3.01 18.21
C GLY A 192 -7.25 2.68 18.56
N GLU A 193 -6.52 2.01 17.66
CA GLU A 193 -5.08 1.77 17.82
C GLU A 193 -4.27 3.05 18.07
N PHE A 194 -4.54 4.12 17.31
CA PHE A 194 -3.83 5.39 17.45
C PHE A 194 -4.12 6.11 18.77
N ILE A 195 -5.38 6.14 19.22
CA ILE A 195 -5.76 6.70 20.52
C ILE A 195 -5.08 5.91 21.65
N ALA A 196 -5.15 4.58 21.60
CA ALA A 196 -4.47 3.71 22.56
C ALA A 196 -2.95 3.91 22.54
N SER A 197 -2.31 4.01 21.36
CA SER A 197 -0.88 4.26 21.25
C SER A 197 -0.45 5.59 21.88
N ILE A 198 -1.25 6.66 21.72
CA ILE A 198 -0.99 7.95 22.39
C ILE A 198 -1.11 7.83 23.90
N GLN A 199 -2.18 7.22 24.41
CA GLN A 199 -2.38 6.96 25.84
C GLN A 199 -1.23 6.15 26.42
N ASN A 200 -0.90 5.02 25.78
CA ASN A 200 0.14 4.10 26.19
C ASN A 200 1.53 4.74 26.18
N SER A 201 1.80 5.66 25.24
CA SER A 201 3.07 6.41 25.20
C SER A 201 3.26 7.39 26.38
N ARG A 202 2.18 7.77 27.06
CA ARG A 202 2.16 8.80 28.12
C ARG A 202 1.99 8.23 29.53
N LEU A 203 1.18 7.18 29.68
CA LEU A 203 0.78 6.65 30.99
C LEU A 203 1.51 5.36 31.37
N LEU A 204 1.83 4.52 30.38
CA LEU A 204 2.35 3.17 30.63
C LEU A 204 3.87 3.12 30.78
N ASP A 205 4.32 2.27 31.70
CA ASP A 205 5.72 1.87 31.78
C ASP A 205 6.18 1.12 30.51
N VAL A 206 7.50 0.90 30.38
CA VAL A 206 8.06 0.29 29.16
C VAL A 206 7.64 -1.17 28.97
N ASN A 207 7.45 -1.95 30.03
CA ASN A 207 6.99 -3.34 29.92
C ASN A 207 5.53 -3.36 29.45
N ALA A 208 4.69 -2.51 30.05
CA ALA A 208 3.29 -2.32 29.67
C ALA A 208 3.17 -1.86 28.21
N ARG A 209 3.96 -0.87 27.78
CA ARG A 209 4.06 -0.47 26.37
C ARG A 209 4.44 -1.62 25.44
N VAL A 210 5.42 -2.44 25.79
CA VAL A 210 5.83 -3.59 24.97
C VAL A 210 4.70 -4.63 24.86
N ALA A 211 4.01 -4.93 25.95
CA ALA A 211 2.86 -5.83 25.95
C ALA A 211 1.74 -5.31 25.03
N GLN A 212 1.37 -4.04 25.19
CA GLN A 212 0.30 -3.41 24.40
C GLN A 212 0.65 -3.29 22.91
N SER A 213 1.86 -2.86 22.56
CA SER A 213 2.30 -2.81 21.17
C SER A 213 2.41 -4.20 20.53
N LEU A 214 2.74 -5.24 21.31
CA LEU A 214 2.67 -6.62 20.82
C LEU A 214 1.21 -7.05 20.61
N ALA A 215 0.33 -6.83 21.59
CA ALA A 215 -1.09 -7.18 21.51
C ALA A 215 -1.80 -6.52 20.32
N GLN A 216 -1.46 -5.27 19.99
CA GLN A 216 -2.00 -4.56 18.82
C GLN A 216 -1.76 -5.34 17.52
N LEU A 217 -0.58 -5.96 17.34
CA LEU A 217 -0.26 -6.75 16.14
C LEU A 217 -1.13 -8.00 15.96
N PHE A 218 -1.93 -8.38 16.98
CA PHE A 218 -2.89 -9.47 16.95
C PHE A 218 -4.36 -9.01 16.88
N ASN A 219 -4.62 -7.74 16.56
CA ASN A 219 -5.98 -7.24 16.33
C ASN A 219 -6.64 -8.02 15.17
N PRO A 220 -7.72 -8.79 15.42
CA PRO A 220 -8.28 -9.72 14.44
C PRO A 220 -9.00 -9.01 13.28
N ASP A 221 -9.51 -7.80 13.50
CA ASP A 221 -10.18 -7.02 12.45
C ASP A 221 -9.17 -6.36 11.49
N LEU A 222 -8.00 -5.97 12.02
CA LEU A 222 -6.96 -5.30 11.24
C LEU A 222 -5.96 -6.27 10.61
N TYR A 223 -5.67 -7.39 11.28
CA TYR A 223 -4.59 -8.35 10.92
C TYR A 223 -5.03 -9.82 11.01
N PRO A 224 -6.11 -10.23 10.31
CA PRO A 224 -6.74 -11.54 10.47
C PRO A 224 -5.82 -12.74 10.18
N ASP A 225 -4.75 -12.56 9.40
CA ASP A 225 -3.79 -13.62 9.06
C ASP A 225 -2.63 -13.79 10.08
N THR A 226 -2.58 -13.01 11.17
CA THR A 226 -1.46 -13.10 12.15
C THR A 226 -1.53 -14.36 13.02
N GLY A 227 -2.72 -14.94 13.24
CA GLY A 227 -2.89 -16.13 14.05
C GLY A 227 -2.48 -15.91 15.52
N ALA A 228 -1.82 -16.90 16.14
CA ALA A 228 -1.28 -16.79 17.51
C ALA A 228 0.26 -16.67 17.58
N THR A 229 0.91 -16.58 16.41
CA THR A 229 2.37 -16.65 16.27
C THR A 229 2.84 -15.54 15.36
N LEU A 230 3.71 -14.66 15.86
CA LEU A 230 4.33 -13.62 15.07
C LEU A 230 5.80 -13.94 14.82
N ALA A 231 6.15 -14.15 13.55
CA ALA A 231 7.55 -14.22 13.09
C ALA A 231 8.16 -12.81 13.18
N ILE A 232 8.81 -12.52 14.30
CA ILE A 232 9.46 -11.24 14.61
C ILE A 232 10.63 -11.47 15.58
N SER A 233 11.75 -10.80 15.32
CA SER A 233 12.88 -10.71 16.23
C SER A 233 12.66 -9.62 17.29
N GLN A 234 13.43 -9.70 18.38
CA GLN A 234 13.42 -8.68 19.43
C GLN A 234 13.94 -7.31 18.96
N GLU A 235 14.69 -7.29 17.86
CA GLU A 235 15.20 -6.08 17.23
C GLU A 235 14.14 -5.39 16.38
N GLU A 236 13.41 -6.18 15.59
CA GLU A 236 12.24 -5.73 14.83
C GLU A 236 11.14 -5.21 15.75
N LEU A 237 10.82 -5.92 16.85
CA LEU A 237 9.88 -5.40 17.84
C LEU A 237 10.41 -4.10 18.49
N GLY A 238 11.72 -3.99 18.71
CA GLY A 238 12.35 -2.74 19.17
C GLY A 238 12.15 -1.57 18.21
N MET A 239 12.23 -1.83 16.89
CA MET A 239 11.92 -0.84 15.84
C MET A 239 10.44 -0.41 15.82
N LEU A 240 9.52 -1.27 16.25
CA LEU A 240 8.10 -0.95 16.33
C LEU A 240 7.75 -0.16 17.61
N VAL A 241 8.23 -0.62 18.77
CA VAL A 241 7.91 -0.02 20.09
C VAL A 241 8.72 1.25 20.38
N GLY A 242 9.85 1.44 19.70
CA GLY A 242 10.76 2.57 19.91
C GLY A 242 11.59 2.45 21.18
N VAL A 243 12.04 1.22 21.52
CA VAL A 243 12.91 0.94 22.68
C VAL A 243 14.02 -0.03 22.30
N SER A 244 15.12 -0.06 23.07
CA SER A 244 16.28 -0.88 22.74
C SER A 244 15.98 -2.38 22.80
N ARG A 245 16.67 -3.18 21.97
CA ARG A 245 16.59 -4.65 21.97
C ARG A 245 16.80 -5.26 23.35
N GLN A 246 17.71 -4.72 24.16
CA GLN A 246 17.91 -5.16 25.55
C GLN A 246 16.66 -4.94 26.40
N ARG A 247 15.96 -3.81 26.23
CA ARG A 247 14.74 -3.52 26.98
C ARG A 247 13.54 -4.34 26.49
N ILE A 248 13.45 -4.60 25.17
CA ILE A 248 12.51 -5.59 24.62
C ILE A 248 12.75 -6.96 25.26
N ASN A 249 14.00 -7.44 25.29
CA ASN A 249 14.35 -8.73 25.87
C ASN A 249 13.90 -8.86 27.33
N GLN A 250 14.17 -7.85 28.16
CA GLN A 250 13.74 -7.80 29.56
C GLN A 250 12.20 -7.84 29.71
N ALA A 251 11.47 -7.06 28.91
CA ALA A 251 10.01 -7.02 28.93
C ALA A 251 9.40 -8.36 28.47
N LEU A 252 9.90 -8.93 27.37
CA LEU A 252 9.44 -10.21 26.85
C LEU A 252 9.71 -11.37 27.82
N GLN A 253 10.90 -11.44 28.43
CA GLN A 253 11.18 -12.43 29.48
C GLN A 253 10.25 -12.28 30.69
N HIS A 254 9.80 -11.07 31.01
CA HIS A 254 8.83 -10.86 32.08
C HIS A 254 7.43 -11.38 31.69
N LEU A 255 6.97 -11.07 30.48
CA LEU A 255 5.69 -11.55 29.94
C LEU A 255 5.68 -13.07 29.77
N GLU A 256 6.82 -13.68 29.44
CA GLU A 256 7.02 -15.13 29.37
C GLU A 256 6.96 -15.80 30.75
N ARG A 257 7.61 -15.22 31.78
CA ARG A 257 7.45 -15.69 33.17
C ARG A 257 6.02 -15.59 33.69
N LEU A 258 5.22 -14.66 33.15
CA LEU A 258 3.79 -14.55 33.42
C LEU A 258 2.94 -15.49 32.56
N GLY A 259 3.52 -16.22 31.60
CA GLY A 259 2.81 -17.12 30.69
C GLY A 259 1.88 -16.41 29.69
N ALA A 260 2.09 -15.12 29.42
CA ALA A 260 1.33 -14.39 28.39
C ALA A 260 1.87 -14.69 26.98
N VAL A 261 3.19 -14.92 26.87
CA VAL A 261 3.89 -15.26 25.62
C VAL A 261 4.88 -16.40 25.84
N ARG A 262 5.37 -16.98 24.75
CA ARG A 262 6.51 -17.90 24.71
C ARG A 262 7.47 -17.44 23.60
N LEU A 263 8.76 -17.41 23.93
CA LEU A 263 9.80 -16.89 23.05
C LEU A 263 10.49 -18.04 22.29
N ALA A 264 10.69 -17.83 21.00
CA ALA A 264 11.43 -18.73 20.12
C ALA A 264 12.38 -17.91 19.23
N TYR A 265 13.22 -18.59 18.44
CA TYR A 265 14.16 -17.91 17.55
C TYR A 265 13.40 -17.16 16.45
N ASN A 266 13.56 -15.83 16.41
CA ASN A 266 12.82 -14.90 15.52
C ASN A 266 11.29 -15.10 15.52
N GLN A 267 10.74 -15.52 16.66
CA GLN A 267 9.32 -15.82 16.79
C GLN A 267 8.82 -15.53 18.22
N ILE A 268 7.62 -14.96 18.31
CA ILE A 268 6.90 -14.77 19.57
C ILE A 268 5.53 -15.43 19.42
N ASP A 269 5.24 -16.40 20.28
CA ASP A 269 3.92 -17.02 20.37
C ASP A 269 3.13 -16.37 21.50
N VAL A 270 1.93 -15.86 21.21
CA VAL A 270 1.02 -15.33 22.23
C VAL A 270 0.19 -16.48 22.77
N LEU A 271 0.40 -16.81 24.04
CA LEU A 271 -0.29 -17.90 24.72
C LEU A 271 -1.67 -17.47 25.23
N ASP A 272 -1.78 -16.20 25.64
CA ASP A 272 -2.98 -15.61 26.21
C ASP A 272 -3.06 -14.13 25.77
N LEU A 273 -3.76 -13.89 24.65
CA LEU A 273 -3.95 -12.56 24.09
C LEU A 273 -4.77 -11.63 25.02
N PRO A 274 -5.88 -12.08 25.65
CA PRO A 274 -6.57 -11.28 26.66
C PRO A 274 -5.66 -10.83 27.81
N LYS A 275 -4.80 -11.72 28.34
CA LYS A 275 -3.84 -11.38 29.40
C LYS A 275 -2.75 -10.42 28.92
N LEU A 276 -2.25 -10.60 27.70
CA LEU A 276 -1.28 -9.68 27.10
C LEU A 276 -1.88 -8.29 26.90
N ALA A 277 -3.13 -8.21 26.44
CA ALA A 277 -3.87 -6.96 26.24
C ALA A 277 -4.33 -6.31 27.56
N ALA A 278 -4.48 -7.08 28.65
CA ALA A 278 -4.79 -6.55 29.98
C ALA A 278 -3.52 -6.06 30.74
N PHE A 279 -2.32 -6.48 30.33
CA PHE A 279 -1.09 -6.18 31.06
C PHE A 279 -0.78 -4.68 31.06
N GLY A 280 -0.64 -4.10 32.26
CA GLY A 280 -0.35 -2.68 32.46
C GLY A 280 -1.59 -1.78 32.43
N MET A 281 -2.80 -2.32 32.22
CA MET A 281 -4.03 -1.51 32.18
C MET A 281 -4.42 -0.93 33.54
N GLU A 282 -3.84 -1.44 34.63
CA GLU A 282 -3.94 -0.88 35.98
C GLU A 282 -3.18 0.46 36.18
N GLN A 283 -2.45 0.92 35.16
CA GLN A 283 -1.65 2.16 35.18
C GLN A 283 -2.35 3.36 34.52
N ILE A 284 -3.62 3.21 34.09
CA ILE A 284 -4.41 4.19 33.33
C ILE A 284 -5.60 4.69 34.17
#